data_AF-A0A090X1D1-F1
#
_entry.id   AF-A0A090X1D1-F1
#
_cell.length_a   1.000
_cell.length_b   1.000
_cell.length_c   1.000
_cell.angle_alpha   90.00
_cell.angle_beta   90.00
_cell.angle_gamma   90.00
#
_symmetry.space_group_name_H-M   'P 1'
#
loop_
_entity.id
_entity.type
_entity.pdbx_description
1 polymer ?
#
loop_
_entity_poly.entity_id
_entity_poly.type
_entity_poly.pdbx_seq_one_letter_code
_entity_poly.pdbx_strand_id
1 'polypeptide(L)'
;MRFYILISFLFLTQLSLGQMDLPEFSEVVEFEGSNYAYNYELGILKQSNDEKWNIINENTYHNLFVYEDKLITGNADDGYFELDTSTNVLSEFDTTSLLRELQNFKPNEVFLEKISAGCFHYSMISYQYDLSGVNFNLVSSNNSIENFIPKKLFLNQVLHITKMTVQNINHQLTFKEFGITKKELSNFMKEFDCIEDDFEIMFSKYYDRFQFNKENRCEVYSNVKSLSSDINNLNSKEMNDIFINPKFFTISTSSITDVLRLKNKNGVEISISNSDWETSLGKITWLIEYKGFLFKSNSIALRDEIDQLSDGQLIDTAYLSKEEQLLRIIKSLYHNKYQEYPFKF
;
A
#
# COMPACT_ATOMS: atom_id res chain seq x y z
N MET A 1 -14.63 -21.60 29.32
CA MET A 1 -15.22 -20.25 29.48
C MET A 1 -15.03 -19.67 30.90
N ARG A 2 -13.86 -19.88 31.55
CA ARG A 2 -13.53 -19.30 32.87
C ARG A 2 -12.07 -18.81 32.99
N PHE A 3 -11.32 -18.78 31.88
CA PHE A 3 -9.93 -18.29 31.83
C PHE A 3 -9.80 -16.87 31.24
N TYR A 4 -10.79 -16.39 30.50
CA TYR A 4 -10.77 -15.03 29.91
C TYR A 4 -11.15 -13.90 30.88
N ILE A 5 -11.80 -14.22 32.01
CA ILE A 5 -12.25 -13.23 32.99
C ILE A 5 -11.12 -12.88 33.99
N LEU A 6 -10.15 -13.77 34.20
CA LEU A 6 -9.01 -13.47 35.08
C LEU A 6 -7.95 -12.58 34.41
N ILE A 7 -7.74 -12.74 33.10
CA ILE A 7 -6.77 -11.91 32.34
C ILE A 7 -7.25 -10.47 32.25
N SER A 8 -8.55 -10.25 32.05
CA SER A 8 -9.14 -8.91 31.99
C SER A 8 -9.15 -8.20 33.35
N PHE A 9 -9.35 -8.91 34.47
CA PHE A 9 -9.26 -8.30 35.80
C PHE A 9 -7.84 -7.95 36.23
N LEU A 10 -6.83 -8.75 35.89
CA LEU A 10 -5.41 -8.44 36.16
C LEU A 10 -4.92 -7.22 35.35
N PHE A 11 -5.29 -7.14 34.06
CA PHE A 11 -5.03 -5.97 33.20
C PHE A 11 -5.67 -4.70 33.76
N LEU A 12 -6.95 -4.78 34.17
CA LEU A 12 -7.68 -3.65 34.76
C LEU A 12 -7.09 -3.18 36.10
N THR A 13 -6.51 -4.07 36.90
CA THR A 13 -5.83 -3.67 38.15
C THR A 13 -4.46 -3.04 37.94
N GLN A 14 -3.71 -3.44 36.90
CA GLN A 14 -2.43 -2.79 36.56
C GLN A 14 -2.64 -1.38 35.97
N LEU A 15 -3.72 -1.17 35.21
CA LEU A 15 -4.16 0.16 34.76
C LEU A 15 -4.44 1.13 35.92
N SER A 16 -4.81 0.65 37.11
CA SER A 16 -5.09 1.50 38.27
C SER A 16 -3.86 2.12 38.94
N LEU A 17 -2.65 1.65 38.61
CA LEU A 17 -1.37 2.15 39.13
C LEU A 17 -0.53 2.90 38.08
N GLY A 18 -1.01 2.99 36.84
CA GLY A 18 -0.34 3.68 35.73
C GLY A 18 0.90 2.97 35.17
N GLN A 19 1.38 1.91 35.83
CA GLN A 19 2.61 1.19 35.49
C GLN A 19 2.32 -0.24 35.04
N MET A 20 2.79 -0.59 33.85
CA MET A 20 2.68 -1.93 33.26
C MET A 20 4.03 -2.45 32.77
N ASP A 21 4.15 -3.75 32.52
CA ASP A 21 5.23 -4.27 31.69
C ASP A 21 5.02 -3.86 30.23
N LEU A 22 6.08 -3.86 29.42
CA LEU A 22 5.96 -3.50 28.00
C LEU A 22 4.91 -4.42 27.34
N PRO A 23 3.84 -3.87 26.76
CA PRO A 23 2.86 -4.68 26.05
C PRO A 23 3.50 -5.39 24.85
N GLU A 24 3.01 -6.58 24.52
CA GLU A 24 3.44 -7.29 23.31
C GLU A 24 3.23 -6.42 22.05
N PHE A 25 4.09 -6.61 21.05
CA PHE A 25 4.07 -5.90 19.77
C PHE A 25 4.29 -4.38 19.86
N SER A 26 4.85 -3.89 20.97
CA SER A 26 5.23 -2.48 21.10
C SER A 26 6.58 -2.20 20.42
N GLU A 27 6.65 -1.13 19.62
CA GLU A 27 7.90 -0.63 19.05
C GLU A 27 8.52 0.40 19.99
N VAL A 28 9.79 0.18 20.38
CA VAL A 28 10.50 1.04 21.35
C VAL A 28 11.47 1.97 20.62
N VAL A 29 11.46 3.24 21.02
CA VAL A 29 12.34 4.29 20.51
C VAL A 29 12.96 5.07 21.66
N GLU A 30 14.26 5.33 21.58
CA GLU A 30 14.96 6.18 22.54
C GLU A 30 14.87 7.65 22.10
N PHE A 31 14.48 8.52 23.03
CA PHE A 31 14.38 9.96 22.81
C PHE A 31 14.70 10.73 24.09
N GLU A 32 15.62 11.70 24.01
CA GLU A 32 16.07 12.52 25.15
C GLU A 32 16.48 11.71 26.41
N GLY A 33 17.10 10.55 26.20
CA GLY A 33 17.55 9.66 27.28
C GLY A 33 16.41 8.92 28.00
N SER A 34 15.20 8.91 27.44
CA SER A 34 14.07 8.08 27.88
C SER A 34 13.65 7.13 26.78
N ASN A 35 13.11 5.97 27.15
CA ASN A 35 12.49 5.05 26.21
C ASN A 35 10.99 5.35 26.08
N TYR A 36 10.53 5.44 24.85
CA TYR A 36 9.12 5.55 24.49
C TYR A 36 8.73 4.33 23.68
N ALA A 37 7.45 3.98 23.74
CA ALA A 37 6.93 2.89 22.93
C ALA A 37 5.56 3.23 22.38
N TYR A 38 5.25 2.69 21.21
CA TYR A 38 3.90 2.72 20.69
C TYR A 38 3.23 1.37 20.89
N ASN A 39 1.98 1.38 21.35
CA ASN A 39 1.11 0.23 21.37
C ASN A 39 -0.23 0.58 20.70
N TYR A 40 -0.68 -0.29 19.80
CA TYR A 40 -1.89 -0.03 19.01
C TYR A 40 -3.19 0.06 19.83
N GLU A 41 -3.24 -0.54 21.03
CA GLU A 41 -4.43 -0.50 21.90
C GLU A 41 -4.36 0.63 22.94
N LEU A 42 -3.15 1.01 23.35
CA LEU A 42 -2.93 1.89 24.51
C LEU A 42 -2.39 3.27 24.14
N GLY A 43 -1.88 3.45 22.92
CA GLY A 43 -1.26 4.68 22.45
C GLY A 43 0.24 4.75 22.78
N ILE A 44 0.71 5.94 23.16
CA ILE A 44 2.12 6.22 23.43
C ILE A 44 2.43 5.97 24.90
N LEU A 45 3.48 5.20 25.12
CA LEU A 45 3.99 4.79 26.42
C LEU A 45 5.36 5.42 26.67
N LYS A 46 5.67 5.70 27.94
CA LYS A 46 7.00 6.10 28.41
C LYS A 46 7.49 5.18 29.52
N GLN A 47 8.73 4.74 29.40
CA GLN A 47 9.37 3.93 30.44
C GLN A 47 9.76 4.80 31.64
N SER A 48 9.34 4.40 32.83
CA SER A 48 9.80 4.95 34.11
C SER A 48 11.10 4.28 34.58
N ASN A 49 11.73 4.88 35.60
CA ASN A 49 13.03 4.45 36.12
C ASN A 49 13.05 3.03 36.70
N ASP A 50 11.90 2.47 37.02
CA ASP A 50 11.69 1.10 37.50
C ASP A 50 11.40 0.11 36.36
N GLU A 51 11.72 0.51 35.12
CA GLU A 51 11.51 -0.25 33.88
C GLU A 51 10.03 -0.53 33.54
N LYS A 52 9.10 0.07 34.28
CA LYS A 52 7.66 0.02 33.97
C LYS A 52 7.27 1.05 32.93
N TRP A 53 6.15 0.82 32.27
CA TRP A 53 5.63 1.64 31.18
C TRP A 53 4.36 2.34 31.61
N ASN A 54 4.28 3.63 31.29
CA ASN A 54 3.13 4.47 31.61
C ASN A 54 2.53 5.03 30.32
N ILE A 55 1.21 4.99 30.22
CA ILE A 55 0.50 5.66 29.13
C ILE A 55 0.67 7.17 29.33
N ILE A 56 1.27 7.83 28.36
CA ILE A 56 1.40 9.29 28.36
C ILE A 56 0.44 9.95 27.37
N ASN A 57 -0.01 9.19 26.36
CA ASN A 57 -0.99 9.68 25.40
C ASN A 57 -1.83 8.50 24.87
N GLU A 58 -3.15 8.56 25.00
CA GLU A 58 -4.06 7.47 24.60
C GLU A 58 -4.40 7.47 23.10
N ASN A 59 -3.89 8.43 22.31
CA ASN A 59 -4.15 8.42 20.87
C ASN A 59 -3.42 7.25 20.21
N THR A 60 -4.17 6.45 19.47
CA THR A 60 -3.70 5.24 18.78
C THR A 60 -3.29 5.57 17.34
N TYR A 61 -2.38 6.53 17.19
CA TYR A 61 -1.77 6.83 15.90
C TYR A 61 -0.71 5.80 15.58
N HIS A 62 -0.77 5.20 14.38
CA HIS A 62 0.19 4.17 14.01
C HIS A 62 1.63 4.71 14.01
N ASN A 63 2.59 3.88 14.44
CA ASN A 63 4.04 4.14 14.48
C ASN A 63 4.51 5.22 15.46
N LEU A 64 5.78 5.10 15.87
CA LEU A 64 6.50 6.08 16.67
C LEU A 64 7.97 6.08 16.28
N PHE A 65 8.54 7.25 16.02
CA PHE A 65 9.94 7.38 15.58
C PHE A 65 10.50 8.76 15.91
N VAL A 66 11.82 8.90 15.82
CA VAL A 66 12.50 10.18 16.03
C VAL A 66 12.93 10.79 14.70
N TYR A 67 12.60 12.07 14.50
CA TYR A 67 13.00 12.85 13.34
C TYR A 67 13.44 14.26 13.77
N GLU A 68 14.65 14.67 13.39
CA GLU A 68 15.21 16.00 13.71
C GLU A 68 15.01 16.41 15.18
N ASP A 69 15.38 15.50 16.10
CA ASP A 69 15.24 15.68 17.55
C ASP A 69 13.78 15.90 18.01
N LYS A 70 12.81 15.34 17.28
CA LYS A 70 11.39 15.32 17.66
C LYS A 70 10.87 13.90 17.69
N LEU A 71 9.97 13.63 18.63
CA LEU A 71 9.25 12.37 18.71
C LEU A 71 7.95 12.48 17.90
N ILE A 72 7.86 11.72 16.81
CA ILE A 72 6.77 11.76 15.84
C ILE A 72 5.95 10.48 15.91
N THR A 73 4.63 10.60 15.82
CA THR A 73 3.68 9.49 15.65
C THR A 73 2.73 9.79 14.50
N GLY A 74 2.14 8.77 13.87
CA GLY A 74 1.19 8.96 12.79
C GLY A 74 1.49 8.16 11.53
N ASN A 75 0.60 8.30 10.56
CA ASN A 75 0.65 7.55 9.32
C ASN A 75 0.14 8.41 8.13
N ALA A 76 0.14 7.80 6.95
CA ALA A 76 -0.31 8.45 5.72
C ALA A 76 -1.81 8.82 5.69
N ASP A 77 -2.65 8.16 6.47
CA ASP A 77 -4.11 8.31 6.45
C ASP A 77 -4.61 9.34 7.47
N ASP A 78 -4.05 9.33 8.68
CA ASP A 78 -4.45 10.15 9.83
C ASP A 78 -3.59 11.42 9.98
N GLY A 79 -2.46 11.48 9.27
CA GLY A 79 -1.46 12.54 9.40
C GLY A 79 -0.40 12.23 10.45
N TYR A 80 0.55 13.15 10.58
CA TYR A 80 1.69 13.05 11.49
C TYR A 80 1.61 14.09 12.60
N PHE A 81 2.03 13.69 13.79
CA PHE A 81 1.95 14.51 14.99
C PHE A 81 3.26 14.44 15.77
N GLU A 82 3.71 15.60 16.25
CA GLU A 82 4.82 15.74 17.19
C GLU A 82 4.29 15.62 18.62
N LEU A 83 4.94 14.81 19.44
CA LEU A 83 4.69 14.71 20.87
C LEU A 83 5.60 15.66 21.65
N ASP A 84 5.00 16.65 22.31
CA ASP A 84 5.68 17.43 23.34
C ASP A 84 5.78 16.57 24.61
N THR A 85 6.97 16.08 24.91
CA THR A 85 7.24 15.19 26.05
C THR A 85 7.10 15.86 27.42
N SER A 86 7.03 17.19 27.46
CA SER A 86 6.85 17.97 28.69
C SER A 86 5.38 18.14 29.07
N THR A 87 4.50 18.20 28.07
CA THR A 87 3.05 18.38 28.24
C THR A 87 2.24 17.14 27.89
N ASN A 88 2.86 16.15 27.24
CA ASN A 88 2.24 14.96 26.64
C ASN A 88 1.15 15.27 25.60
N VAL A 89 1.22 16.45 24.98
CA VAL A 89 0.26 16.89 23.97
C VAL A 89 0.81 16.60 22.57
N LEU A 90 -0.10 16.17 21.68
CA LEU A 90 0.19 16.00 20.26
C LEU A 90 -0.18 17.27 19.49
N SER A 91 0.71 17.71 18.61
CA SER A 91 0.47 18.79 17.67
C SER A 91 0.77 18.32 16.25
N GLU A 92 -0.01 18.77 15.26
CA GLU A 92 0.20 18.41 13.87
C GLU A 92 1.62 18.76 13.40
N PHE A 93 2.28 17.81 12.75
CA PHE A 93 3.62 17.96 12.22
C PHE A 93 3.56 18.31 10.73
N ASP A 94 4.12 19.47 10.36
CA ASP A 94 4.17 19.90 8.96
C ASP A 94 5.23 19.12 8.17
N THR A 95 4.77 18.25 7.27
CA THR A 95 5.63 17.44 6.39
C THR A 95 6.15 18.20 5.17
N THR A 96 5.81 19.50 4.99
CA THR A 96 6.18 20.28 3.79
C THR A 96 7.68 20.34 3.56
N SER A 97 8.49 20.52 4.61
CA SER A 97 9.96 20.56 4.49
C SER A 97 10.51 19.21 4.01
N LEU A 98 10.01 18.12 4.57
CA LEU A 98 10.37 16.75 4.23
C LEU A 98 10.02 16.42 2.77
N LEU A 99 8.82 16.81 2.32
CA LEU A 99 8.41 16.63 0.92
C LEU A 99 9.30 17.42 -0.06
N ARG A 100 9.73 18.62 0.32
CA ARG A 100 10.71 19.39 -0.47
C ARG A 100 12.08 18.74 -0.50
N GLU A 101 12.52 18.13 0.60
CA GLU A 101 13.77 17.37 0.63
C GLU A 101 13.69 16.16 -0.30
N LEU A 102 12.60 15.39 -0.17
CA LEU A 102 12.30 14.24 -1.02
C LEU A 102 12.31 14.61 -2.51
N GLN A 103 11.69 15.75 -2.87
CA GLN A 103 11.65 16.22 -4.26
C GLN A 103 13.04 16.55 -4.84
N ASN A 104 13.99 16.91 -3.96
CA ASN A 104 15.36 17.25 -4.31
C ASN A 104 16.35 16.11 -4.03
N PHE A 105 15.85 14.91 -3.74
CA PHE A 105 16.69 13.77 -3.43
C PHE A 105 17.60 13.43 -4.60
N LYS A 106 18.87 13.16 -4.29
CA LYS A 106 19.93 12.87 -5.26
C LYS A 106 20.41 11.44 -5.08
N PRO A 107 19.87 10.47 -5.83
CA PRO A 107 20.27 9.09 -5.73
C PRO A 107 21.70 8.90 -6.22
N ASN A 108 22.44 8.06 -5.51
CA ASN A 108 23.74 7.53 -5.91
C ASN A 108 23.64 6.03 -6.24
N GLU A 109 22.68 5.34 -5.63
CA GLU A 109 22.38 3.93 -5.89
C GLU A 109 20.88 3.78 -6.13
N VAL A 110 20.53 2.82 -6.98
CA VAL A 110 19.15 2.42 -7.30
C VAL A 110 19.04 0.92 -7.11
N PHE A 111 17.95 0.48 -6.49
CA PHE A 111 17.60 -0.92 -6.36
C PHE A 111 16.23 -1.15 -6.98
N LEU A 112 16.13 -2.15 -7.84
CA LEU A 112 14.88 -2.69 -8.35
C LEU A 112 14.68 -4.07 -7.78
N GLU A 113 13.58 -4.29 -7.06
CA GLU A 113 13.40 -5.51 -6.29
C GLU A 113 11.98 -6.06 -6.37
N LYS A 114 11.89 -7.38 -6.39
CA LYS A 114 10.63 -8.11 -6.36
C LYS A 114 10.70 -9.17 -5.28
N ILE A 115 9.85 -9.03 -4.28
CA ILE A 115 9.81 -9.88 -3.09
C ILE A 115 8.55 -10.72 -3.17
N SER A 116 8.68 -12.05 -3.15
CA SER A 116 7.57 -12.97 -3.01
C SER A 116 7.64 -13.61 -1.64
N ALA A 117 6.68 -13.31 -0.77
CA ALA A 117 6.66 -13.79 0.60
C ALA A 117 5.29 -14.38 0.96
N GLY A 118 5.28 -15.55 1.59
CA GLY A 118 4.07 -16.19 2.09
C GLY A 118 4.36 -17.14 3.24
N CYS A 119 3.34 -17.84 3.74
CA CYS A 119 3.46 -18.68 4.95
C CYS A 119 4.59 -19.74 4.91
N PHE A 120 5.05 -20.14 3.72
CA PHE A 120 6.07 -21.19 3.54
C PHE A 120 7.10 -20.89 2.45
N HIS A 121 7.20 -19.65 1.97
CA HIS A 121 8.22 -19.28 1.00
C HIS A 121 8.64 -17.83 1.15
N TYR A 122 9.91 -17.59 0.83
CA TYR A 122 10.47 -16.27 0.63
C TYR A 122 11.41 -16.35 -0.56
N SER A 123 11.19 -15.50 -1.55
CA SER A 123 12.16 -15.26 -2.61
C SER A 123 12.26 -13.76 -2.86
N MET A 124 13.46 -13.31 -3.20
CA MET A 124 13.73 -11.92 -3.51
C MET A 124 14.62 -11.87 -4.74
N ILE A 125 14.14 -11.15 -5.75
CA ILE A 125 14.94 -10.71 -6.88
C ILE A 125 15.35 -9.27 -6.60
N SER A 126 16.63 -8.94 -6.77
CA SER A 126 17.17 -7.61 -6.53
C SER A 126 18.27 -7.31 -7.54
N TYR A 127 18.19 -6.10 -8.11
CA TYR A 127 19.15 -5.53 -9.04
C TYR A 127 19.65 -4.22 -8.47
N GLN A 128 20.96 -4.11 -8.26
CA GLN A 128 21.60 -2.89 -7.75
C GLN A 128 22.33 -2.17 -8.86
N TYR A 129 22.17 -0.85 -8.89
CA TYR A 129 22.82 0.04 -9.83
C TYR A 129 23.54 1.17 -9.13
N ASP A 130 24.75 1.47 -9.58
CA ASP A 130 25.55 2.59 -9.06
C ASP A 130 25.68 3.69 -10.10
N LEU A 131 25.59 4.94 -9.65
CA LEU A 131 25.73 6.11 -10.50
C LEU A 131 27.17 6.25 -11.02
N SER A 132 27.32 6.30 -12.34
CA SER A 132 28.57 6.66 -13.02
C SER A 132 28.28 7.60 -14.19
N GLY A 133 28.71 8.86 -14.04
CA GLY A 133 28.40 9.92 -14.99
C GLY A 133 26.91 10.28 -14.98
N VAL A 134 26.22 10.04 -16.10
CA VAL A 134 24.79 10.35 -16.28
C VAL A 134 23.89 9.11 -16.24
N ASN A 135 24.45 7.94 -15.92
CA ASN A 135 23.73 6.67 -15.90
C ASN A 135 24.00 5.93 -14.59
N PHE A 136 23.00 5.18 -14.14
CA PHE A 136 23.18 4.12 -13.16
C PHE A 136 23.52 2.82 -13.92
N ASN A 137 24.62 2.16 -13.58
CA ASN A 137 25.03 0.92 -14.23
C ASN A 137 24.81 -0.25 -13.26
N LEU A 138 24.30 -1.37 -13.77
CA LEU A 138 24.09 -2.57 -12.98
C LEU A 138 25.43 -3.06 -12.42
N VAL A 139 25.52 -3.21 -11.09
CA VAL A 139 26.72 -3.68 -10.37
C VAL A 139 26.52 -5.03 -9.70
N SER A 140 25.28 -5.36 -9.31
CA SER A 140 24.97 -6.65 -8.72
C SER A 140 23.55 -7.10 -9.07
N SER A 141 23.37 -8.42 -9.14
CA SER A 141 22.10 -9.10 -9.32
C SER A 141 22.14 -10.38 -8.51
N ASN A 142 21.08 -10.69 -7.76
CA ASN A 142 20.93 -12.00 -7.12
C ASN A 142 20.08 -12.98 -7.96
N ASN A 143 19.61 -12.56 -9.13
CA ASN A 143 18.86 -13.38 -10.06
C ASN A 143 19.80 -13.98 -11.12
N SER A 144 19.75 -15.31 -11.27
CA SER A 144 20.59 -16.07 -12.20
C SER A 144 20.27 -15.79 -13.67
N ILE A 145 19.15 -15.12 -13.95
CA ILE A 145 18.73 -14.74 -15.30
C ILE A 145 18.80 -13.22 -15.45
N GLU A 146 20.03 -12.69 -15.55
CA GLU A 146 20.33 -11.26 -15.75
C GLU A 146 19.83 -10.70 -17.10
N ASN A 147 19.35 -11.56 -18.01
CA ASN A 147 19.13 -11.20 -19.41
C ASN A 147 17.90 -10.32 -19.66
N PHE A 148 17.05 -10.10 -18.66
CA PHE A 148 15.77 -9.42 -18.86
C PHE A 148 15.72 -8.01 -18.29
N ILE A 149 16.65 -7.61 -17.42
CA ILE A 149 16.67 -6.28 -16.79
C ILE A 149 17.55 -5.30 -17.58
N PRO A 150 17.25 -3.98 -17.60
CA PRO A 150 18.15 -3.00 -18.16
C PRO A 150 19.53 -3.03 -17.49
N LYS A 151 20.62 -3.03 -18.26
CA LYS A 151 21.98 -2.90 -17.70
C LYS A 151 22.33 -1.47 -17.28
N LYS A 152 21.55 -0.51 -17.75
CA LYS A 152 21.73 0.92 -17.50
C LYS A 152 20.38 1.57 -17.30
N LEU A 153 20.30 2.44 -16.29
CA LEU A 153 19.17 3.34 -16.06
C LEU A 153 19.65 4.79 -16.24
N PHE A 154 18.81 5.64 -16.80
CA PHE A 154 19.18 7.05 -17.01
C PHE A 154 18.92 7.88 -15.76
N LEU A 155 19.88 8.73 -15.36
CA LEU A 155 19.75 9.58 -14.17
C LEU A 155 18.51 10.48 -14.22
N ASN A 156 18.22 11.06 -15.39
CA ASN A 156 17.07 11.94 -15.56
C ASN A 156 15.73 11.23 -15.31
N GLN A 157 15.60 9.95 -15.71
CA GLN A 157 14.39 9.15 -15.49
C GLN A 157 14.20 8.84 -14.00
N VAL A 158 15.26 8.44 -13.31
CA VAL A 158 15.21 8.19 -11.85
C VAL A 158 14.84 9.48 -11.08
N LEU A 159 15.44 10.61 -11.46
CA LEU A 159 15.09 11.91 -10.88
C LEU A 159 13.65 12.35 -11.22
N HIS A 160 13.15 11.97 -12.40
CA HIS A 160 11.77 12.24 -12.78
C HIS A 160 10.78 11.48 -11.90
N ILE A 161 11.02 10.18 -11.68
CA ILE A 161 10.22 9.34 -10.78
C ILE A 161 10.18 9.94 -9.38
N THR A 162 11.34 10.34 -8.83
CA THR A 162 11.42 10.97 -7.50
C THR A 162 10.53 12.22 -7.39
N LYS A 163 10.56 13.08 -8.41
CA LYS A 163 9.71 14.29 -8.45
C LYS A 163 8.23 13.94 -8.57
N MET A 164 7.91 12.94 -9.40
CA MET A 164 6.54 12.48 -9.58
C MET A 164 5.98 11.88 -8.30
N THR A 165 6.77 11.10 -7.56
CA THR A 165 6.38 10.55 -6.27
C THR A 165 5.87 11.67 -5.35
N VAL A 166 6.66 12.73 -5.15
CA VAL A 166 6.24 13.85 -4.28
C VAL A 166 4.99 14.56 -4.79
N GLN A 167 4.91 14.79 -6.11
CA GLN A 167 3.76 15.44 -6.72
C GLN A 167 2.47 14.63 -6.60
N ASN A 168 2.56 13.30 -6.40
CA ASN A 168 1.43 12.39 -6.39
C ASN A 168 1.04 11.85 -5.00
N ILE A 169 1.72 12.26 -3.92
CA ILE A 169 1.40 11.79 -2.55
C ILE A 169 -0.07 12.05 -2.16
N ASN A 170 -0.66 13.15 -2.63
CA ASN A 170 -2.08 13.44 -2.38
C ASN A 170 -2.93 13.33 -3.66
N HIS A 171 -2.41 12.66 -4.69
CA HIS A 171 -3.14 12.52 -5.95
C HIS A 171 -4.36 11.65 -5.75
N GLN A 172 -5.50 12.14 -6.27
CA GLN A 172 -6.75 11.42 -6.26
C GLN A 172 -7.02 10.87 -7.66
N LEU A 173 -6.95 9.54 -7.79
CA LEU A 173 -7.38 8.81 -8.99
C LEU A 173 -8.75 9.24 -9.49
N THR A 174 -8.86 9.32 -10.82
CA THR A 174 -10.08 9.55 -11.57
C THR A 174 -10.31 8.39 -12.53
N PHE A 175 -11.57 8.09 -12.85
CA PHE A 175 -11.89 7.04 -13.82
C PHE A 175 -11.26 7.30 -15.20
N LYS A 176 -11.05 8.58 -15.56
CA LYS A 176 -10.45 8.96 -16.85
C LYS A 176 -8.99 8.48 -17.00
N GLU A 177 -8.23 8.39 -15.91
CA GLU A 177 -6.81 7.99 -15.94
C GLU A 177 -6.59 6.54 -16.36
N PHE A 178 -7.61 5.70 -16.21
CA PHE A 178 -7.60 4.33 -16.69
C PHE A 178 -7.68 4.25 -18.23
N GLY A 179 -7.96 5.38 -18.90
CA GLY A 179 -8.07 5.44 -20.35
C GLY A 179 -9.20 4.58 -20.91
N ILE A 180 -10.19 4.21 -20.09
CA ILE A 180 -11.33 3.38 -20.49
C ILE A 180 -12.37 4.27 -21.17
N THR A 181 -12.59 4.03 -22.46
CA THR A 181 -13.63 4.69 -23.24
C THR A 181 -15.01 4.12 -22.93
N LYS A 182 -16.07 4.91 -23.17
CA LYS A 182 -17.45 4.42 -23.08
C LYS A 182 -17.72 3.18 -23.94
N LYS A 183 -17.06 3.08 -25.10
CA LYS A 183 -17.16 1.91 -26.00
C LYS A 183 -16.50 0.68 -25.39
N GLU A 184 -15.31 0.82 -24.81
CA GLU A 184 -14.63 -0.28 -24.11
C GLU A 184 -15.46 -0.77 -22.91
N LEU A 185 -15.97 0.15 -22.08
CA LEU A 185 -16.87 -0.19 -20.98
C LEU A 185 -18.13 -0.91 -21.49
N SER A 186 -18.78 -0.38 -22.52
CA SER A 186 -19.99 -1.00 -23.09
C SER A 186 -19.71 -2.40 -23.65
N ASN A 187 -18.57 -2.60 -24.31
CA ASN A 187 -18.16 -3.92 -24.80
C ASN A 187 -17.86 -4.88 -23.65
N PHE A 188 -17.15 -4.42 -22.62
CA PHE A 188 -16.89 -5.22 -21.42
C PHE A 188 -18.18 -5.65 -20.74
N MET A 189 -19.19 -4.78 -20.68
CA MET A 189 -20.50 -5.10 -20.09
C MET A 189 -21.30 -6.17 -20.85
N LYS A 190 -20.98 -6.46 -22.12
CA LYS A 190 -21.60 -7.55 -22.89
C LYS A 190 -21.15 -8.93 -22.44
N GLU A 191 -19.99 -9.03 -21.77
CA GLU A 191 -19.52 -10.28 -21.15
C GLU A 191 -20.50 -10.78 -20.04
N PHE A 192 -21.37 -9.88 -19.57
CA PHE A 192 -22.44 -10.16 -18.60
C PHE A 192 -23.82 -10.25 -19.24
N ASP A 193 -23.92 -10.50 -20.55
CA ASP A 193 -25.19 -10.85 -21.17
C ASP A 193 -25.57 -12.27 -20.75
N CYS A 194 -26.77 -12.45 -20.17
CA CYS A 194 -27.21 -13.80 -19.84
C CYS A 194 -27.61 -14.54 -21.11
N ILE A 195 -26.81 -15.53 -21.50
CA ILE A 195 -27.13 -16.48 -22.56
C ILE A 195 -27.55 -17.78 -21.89
N GLU A 196 -28.82 -18.15 -22.04
CA GLU A 196 -29.41 -19.35 -21.41
C GLU A 196 -28.97 -20.65 -22.10
N ASP A 197 -28.57 -20.60 -23.38
CA ASP A 197 -28.57 -21.78 -24.27
C ASP A 197 -27.21 -22.40 -24.67
N ASP A 198 -26.04 -21.91 -24.25
CA ASP A 198 -24.75 -22.53 -24.62
C ASP A 198 -23.84 -22.73 -23.40
N PHE A 199 -24.08 -23.81 -22.65
CA PHE A 199 -23.34 -24.09 -21.41
C PHE A 199 -22.04 -24.88 -21.61
N GLU A 200 -21.74 -25.35 -22.83
CA GLU A 200 -20.55 -26.20 -23.04
C GLU A 200 -19.34 -25.50 -23.67
N ILE A 201 -19.46 -24.31 -24.28
CA ILE A 201 -18.36 -23.81 -25.16
C ILE A 201 -17.86 -22.39 -24.87
N MET A 202 -18.51 -21.58 -24.02
CA MET A 202 -17.93 -20.29 -23.63
C MET A 202 -17.77 -20.20 -22.11
N PHE A 203 -16.67 -20.78 -21.63
CA PHE A 203 -16.01 -20.23 -20.45
C PHE A 203 -15.69 -18.77 -20.77
N SER A 204 -16.55 -17.85 -20.33
CA SER A 204 -16.14 -16.46 -20.15
C SER A 204 -14.82 -16.52 -19.39
N LYS A 205 -13.79 -15.83 -19.87
CA LYS A 205 -12.48 -15.69 -19.19
C LYS A 205 -12.60 -15.21 -17.73
N TYR A 206 -13.79 -14.74 -17.35
CA TYR A 206 -14.12 -14.26 -16.02
C TYR A 206 -14.96 -15.23 -15.20
N TYR A 207 -15.54 -16.29 -15.79
CA TYR A 207 -16.42 -17.23 -15.08
C TYR A 207 -15.76 -17.81 -13.82
N ASP A 208 -14.48 -18.19 -13.89
CA ASP A 208 -13.73 -18.72 -12.74
C ASP A 208 -13.47 -17.69 -11.64
N ARG A 209 -13.62 -16.40 -11.95
CA ARG A 209 -13.40 -15.28 -11.02
C ARG A 209 -14.68 -14.86 -10.30
N PHE A 210 -15.78 -15.54 -10.57
CA PHE A 210 -17.04 -15.35 -9.86
C PHE A 210 -17.52 -16.64 -9.15
N GLN A 211 -18.05 -16.50 -7.91
CA GLN A 211 -18.67 -17.61 -7.17
C GLN A 211 -20.15 -17.69 -7.53
N PHE A 212 -20.49 -18.12 -8.75
CA PHE A 212 -21.92 -18.21 -9.10
C PHE A 212 -22.47 -19.61 -8.86
N ASN A 213 -23.60 -19.66 -8.15
CA ASN A 213 -24.53 -20.76 -8.34
C ASN A 213 -25.13 -20.62 -9.76
N LYS A 214 -25.24 -21.72 -10.49
CA LYS A 214 -25.86 -21.74 -11.82
C LYS A 214 -27.29 -21.17 -11.79
N GLU A 215 -27.98 -21.29 -10.66
CA GLU A 215 -29.39 -20.91 -10.48
C GLU A 215 -29.65 -19.39 -10.43
N ASN A 216 -28.70 -18.56 -10.00
CA ASN A 216 -28.90 -17.11 -9.85
C ASN A 216 -28.03 -16.25 -10.80
N ARG A 217 -27.34 -16.87 -11.76
CA ARG A 217 -26.38 -16.21 -12.65
C ARG A 217 -26.98 -15.03 -13.43
N CYS A 218 -28.16 -15.19 -14.03
CA CYS A 218 -28.77 -14.13 -14.83
C CYS A 218 -29.15 -12.91 -14.00
N GLU A 219 -29.61 -13.12 -12.77
CA GLU A 219 -29.92 -12.05 -11.82
C GLU A 219 -28.66 -11.26 -11.49
N VAL A 220 -27.56 -11.94 -11.14
CA VAL A 220 -26.31 -11.26 -10.82
C VAL A 220 -25.71 -10.54 -12.02
N TYR A 221 -25.76 -11.13 -13.22
CA TYR A 221 -25.32 -10.49 -14.46
C TYR A 221 -26.12 -9.21 -14.76
N SER A 222 -27.45 -9.27 -14.57
CA SER A 222 -28.31 -8.10 -14.65
C SER A 222 -27.91 -7.02 -13.63
N ASN A 223 -27.64 -7.43 -12.38
CA ASN A 223 -27.19 -6.54 -11.32
C ASN A 223 -25.83 -5.89 -11.65
N VAL A 224 -24.87 -6.64 -12.20
CA VAL A 224 -23.57 -6.10 -12.66
C VAL A 224 -23.77 -5.09 -13.80
N LYS A 225 -24.59 -5.41 -14.80
CA LYS A 225 -24.87 -4.49 -15.91
C LYS A 225 -25.52 -3.19 -15.43
N SER A 226 -26.35 -3.25 -14.39
CA SER A 226 -26.97 -2.06 -13.79
C SER A 226 -25.94 -1.07 -13.23
N LEU A 227 -24.71 -1.51 -12.90
CA LEU A 227 -23.63 -0.68 -12.38
C LEU A 227 -22.94 0.15 -13.46
N SER A 228 -23.21 -0.08 -14.76
CA SER A 228 -22.54 0.64 -15.84
C SER A 228 -22.76 2.16 -15.79
N SER A 229 -23.95 2.61 -15.34
CA SER A 229 -24.20 4.03 -15.08
C SER A 229 -23.37 4.55 -13.91
N ASP A 230 -23.23 3.75 -12.86
CA ASP A 230 -22.57 4.11 -11.62
C ASP A 230 -21.06 4.30 -11.88
N ILE A 231 -20.44 3.42 -12.67
CA ILE A 231 -19.02 3.53 -13.07
C ILE A 231 -18.70 4.86 -13.77
N ASN A 232 -19.58 5.31 -14.66
CA ASN A 232 -19.34 6.56 -15.40
C ASN A 232 -19.48 7.82 -14.53
N ASN A 233 -20.09 7.70 -13.35
CA ASN A 233 -20.39 8.80 -12.44
C ASN A 233 -19.50 8.81 -11.19
N LEU A 234 -18.52 7.88 -11.08
CA LEU A 234 -17.63 7.83 -9.93
C LEU A 234 -16.80 9.10 -9.81
N ASN A 235 -16.90 9.73 -8.64
CA ASN A 235 -16.05 10.87 -8.31
C ASN A 235 -14.66 10.39 -7.83
N SER A 236 -13.71 11.31 -7.73
CA SER A 236 -12.34 10.97 -7.34
C SER A 236 -12.26 10.31 -5.96
N LYS A 237 -13.05 10.74 -4.97
CA LYS A 237 -13.04 10.13 -3.64
C LYS A 237 -13.46 8.67 -3.71
N GLU A 238 -14.58 8.38 -4.37
CA GLU A 238 -15.08 7.00 -4.55
C GLU A 238 -14.07 6.13 -5.30
N MET A 239 -13.41 6.68 -6.32
CA MET A 239 -12.33 5.97 -7.02
C MET A 239 -11.15 5.66 -6.10
N ASN A 240 -10.71 6.61 -5.28
CA ASN A 240 -9.59 6.36 -4.36
C ASN A 240 -9.97 5.33 -3.30
N ASP A 241 -11.18 5.39 -2.76
CA ASP A 241 -11.64 4.40 -1.78
C ASP A 241 -11.60 2.96 -2.34
N ILE A 242 -11.88 2.77 -3.64
CA ILE A 242 -11.78 1.47 -4.32
C ILE A 242 -10.33 0.92 -4.35
N PHE A 243 -9.35 1.82 -4.49
CA PHE A 243 -7.94 1.44 -4.70
C PHE A 243 -7.07 1.48 -3.44
N ILE A 244 -7.29 2.43 -2.52
CA ILE A 244 -6.55 2.60 -1.26
C ILE A 244 -6.96 1.55 -0.23
N ASN A 245 -8.26 1.37 -0.04
CA ASN A 245 -8.82 0.52 1.01
C ASN A 245 -9.63 -0.56 0.32
N PRO A 246 -8.98 -1.55 -0.33
CA PRO A 246 -9.73 -2.67 -0.85
C PRO A 246 -10.45 -3.32 0.33
N LYS A 247 -11.77 -3.08 0.42
CA LYS A 247 -12.68 -3.88 1.27
C LYS A 247 -12.68 -5.37 0.85
N PHE A 248 -11.96 -5.68 -0.22
CA PHE A 248 -11.65 -7.00 -0.75
C PHE A 248 -10.42 -7.54 -0.03
N PHE A 249 -10.63 -8.46 0.90
CA PHE A 249 -9.55 -9.32 1.36
C PHE A 249 -9.18 -10.27 0.23
N THR A 250 -8.11 -10.01 -0.52
CA THR A 250 -7.43 -11.12 -1.19
C THR A 250 -6.89 -12.04 -0.10
N ILE A 251 -7.49 -13.22 0.06
CA ILE A 251 -6.93 -14.31 0.86
C ILE A 251 -5.83 -14.97 0.03
N SER A 252 -4.82 -14.19 -0.36
CA SER A 252 -3.59 -14.76 -0.86
C SER A 252 -2.72 -15.02 0.37
N THR A 253 -2.31 -16.28 0.56
CA THR A 253 -1.31 -16.63 1.59
C THR A 253 0.10 -16.20 1.19
N SER A 254 0.23 -15.53 0.05
CA SER A 254 1.46 -15.00 -0.52
C SER A 254 1.26 -13.59 -1.03
N SER A 255 2.28 -12.76 -0.89
CA SER A 255 2.34 -11.40 -1.39
C SER A 255 3.49 -11.27 -2.36
N ILE A 256 3.27 -10.51 -3.43
CA ILE A 256 4.34 -10.01 -4.27
C ILE A 256 4.44 -8.51 -4.00
N THR A 257 5.62 -8.08 -3.55
CA THR A 257 5.95 -6.68 -3.32
C THR A 257 7.00 -6.25 -4.34
N ASP A 258 6.64 -5.25 -5.13
CA ASP A 258 7.56 -4.58 -6.05
C ASP A 258 8.15 -3.36 -5.34
N VAL A 259 9.46 -3.15 -5.45
CA VAL A 259 10.18 -2.09 -4.74
C VAL A 259 11.16 -1.38 -5.67
N LEU A 260 11.05 -0.05 -5.71
CA LEU A 260 12.10 0.85 -6.17
C LEU A 260 12.72 1.52 -4.94
N ARG A 261 13.97 1.18 -4.62
CA ARG A 261 14.72 1.84 -3.55
C ARG A 261 15.78 2.77 -4.13
N LEU A 262 15.87 3.97 -3.58
CA LEU A 262 16.85 4.98 -3.96
C LEU A 262 17.70 5.32 -2.73
N LYS A 263 19.03 5.29 -2.87
CA LYS A 263 19.95 5.62 -1.78
C LYS A 263 20.90 6.72 -2.19
N ASN A 264 21.11 7.71 -1.32
CA ASN A 264 22.05 8.79 -1.57
C ASN A 264 23.45 8.48 -0.99
N LYS A 265 24.43 9.34 -1.27
CA LYS A 265 25.82 9.17 -0.78
C LYS A 265 25.97 9.16 0.75
N ASN A 266 25.00 9.71 1.46
CA ASN A 266 24.99 9.76 2.93
C ASN A 266 24.28 8.54 3.53
N GLY A 267 23.83 7.59 2.69
CA GLY A 267 23.11 6.41 3.12
C GLY A 267 21.63 6.63 3.43
N VAL A 268 21.08 7.83 3.17
CA VAL A 268 19.63 8.08 3.32
C VAL A 268 18.90 7.39 2.17
N GLU A 269 17.80 6.73 2.51
CA GLU A 269 17.04 5.90 1.59
C GLU A 269 15.61 6.42 1.41
N ILE A 270 15.08 6.23 0.20
CA ILE A 270 13.65 6.29 -0.12
C ILE A 270 13.28 4.91 -0.62
N SER A 271 12.19 4.34 -0.09
CA SER A 271 11.59 3.12 -0.61
C SER A 271 10.24 3.46 -1.22
N ILE A 272 10.03 3.10 -2.49
CA ILE A 272 8.74 3.23 -3.19
C ILE A 272 8.28 1.81 -3.50
N SER A 273 7.24 1.35 -2.81
CA SER A 273 6.85 -0.06 -2.84
C SER A 273 5.37 -0.26 -3.14
N ASN A 274 5.04 -1.41 -3.69
CA ASN A 274 3.68 -1.79 -4.01
C ASN A 274 3.46 -3.29 -3.78
N SER A 275 2.68 -3.63 -2.75
CA SER A 275 2.36 -5.02 -2.44
C SER A 275 0.96 -5.43 -2.85
N ASP A 276 0.84 -6.66 -3.35
CA ASP A 276 -0.45 -7.24 -3.75
C ASP A 276 -1.41 -7.44 -2.57
N TRP A 277 -0.90 -7.57 -1.34
CA TRP A 277 -1.76 -7.73 -0.15
C TRP A 277 -2.41 -6.42 0.29
N GLU A 278 -1.74 -5.27 0.09
CA GLU A 278 -2.27 -3.94 0.43
C GLU A 278 -3.13 -3.36 -0.69
N THR A 279 -2.86 -3.73 -1.94
CA THR A 279 -3.34 -2.98 -3.11
C THR A 279 -3.95 -3.84 -4.22
N SER A 280 -4.35 -5.06 -3.88
CA SER A 280 -4.69 -6.15 -4.81
C SER A 280 -5.38 -5.71 -6.11
N LEU A 281 -4.68 -5.90 -7.23
CA LEU A 281 -5.04 -5.63 -8.63
C LEU A 281 -4.81 -4.18 -9.09
N GLY A 282 -3.75 -3.98 -9.89
CA GLY A 282 -3.48 -2.74 -10.63
C GLY A 282 -2.12 -2.08 -10.35
N LYS A 283 -1.49 -2.40 -9.20
CA LYS A 283 -0.24 -1.79 -8.71
C LYS A 283 -0.28 -0.24 -8.75
N ILE A 284 -1.42 0.33 -8.33
CA ILE A 284 -1.70 1.78 -8.46
C ILE A 284 -1.34 2.55 -7.20
N THR A 285 -1.60 1.98 -6.01
CA THR A 285 -1.30 2.63 -4.72
C THR A 285 0.12 2.28 -4.31
N TRP A 286 1.01 3.26 -4.30
CA TRP A 286 2.41 3.06 -3.89
C TRP A 286 2.60 3.59 -2.47
N LEU A 287 3.28 2.81 -1.63
CA LEU A 287 3.74 3.22 -0.32
C LEU A 287 5.16 3.77 -0.42
N ILE A 288 5.37 4.97 0.11
CA ILE A 288 6.65 5.69 0.06
C ILE A 288 7.17 5.87 1.47
N GLU A 289 8.26 5.21 1.77
CA GLU A 289 8.95 5.32 3.04
C GLU A 289 10.15 6.25 2.91
N TYR A 290 10.22 7.25 3.79
CA TYR A 290 11.31 8.20 3.85
C TYR A 290 11.53 8.71 5.27
N LYS A 291 12.69 8.40 5.86
CA LYS A 291 13.10 8.82 7.21
C LYS A 291 12.04 8.53 8.30
N GLY A 292 11.43 7.35 8.26
CA GLY A 292 10.38 6.92 9.20
C GLY A 292 8.96 7.36 8.82
N PHE A 293 8.81 8.31 7.89
CA PHE A 293 7.50 8.71 7.37
C PHE A 293 7.05 7.78 6.24
N LEU A 294 5.78 7.42 6.28
CA LEU A 294 5.06 6.70 5.24
C LEU A 294 4.10 7.64 4.50
N PHE A 295 4.17 7.66 3.18
CA PHE A 295 3.21 8.36 2.33
C PHE A 295 2.55 7.37 1.38
N LYS A 296 1.31 7.63 0.99
CA LYS A 296 0.65 6.87 -0.08
C LYS A 296 0.64 7.72 -1.35
N SER A 297 0.67 7.10 -2.52
CA SER A 297 0.49 7.77 -3.81
C SER A 297 -0.35 6.89 -4.70
N ASN A 298 -1.55 7.35 -5.09
CA ASN A 298 -2.40 6.62 -6.01
C ASN A 298 -2.21 7.16 -7.42
N SER A 299 -1.23 6.64 -8.15
CA SER A 299 -0.87 7.23 -9.44
C SER A 299 -0.54 6.15 -10.47
N ILE A 300 -1.42 6.06 -11.48
CA ILE A 300 -1.18 5.25 -12.68
C ILE A 300 0.08 5.73 -13.40
N ALA A 301 0.30 7.05 -13.46
CA ALA A 301 1.49 7.61 -14.08
C ALA A 301 2.78 7.19 -13.35
N LEU A 302 2.79 7.21 -12.01
CA LEU A 302 3.95 6.76 -11.23
C LEU A 302 4.26 5.29 -11.48
N ARG A 303 3.22 4.44 -11.51
CA ARG A 303 3.35 3.02 -11.87
C ARG A 303 3.98 2.86 -13.24
N ASP A 304 3.48 3.57 -14.25
CA ASP A 304 3.95 3.43 -15.64
C ASP A 304 5.42 3.88 -15.79
N GLU A 305 5.84 4.92 -15.08
CA GLU A 305 7.24 5.36 -15.07
C GLU A 305 8.18 4.33 -14.40
N ILE A 306 7.74 3.70 -13.31
CA ILE A 306 8.50 2.63 -12.65
C ILE A 306 8.56 1.38 -13.55
N ASP A 307 7.46 1.03 -14.20
CA ASP A 307 7.39 -0.06 -15.17
C ASP A 307 8.38 0.16 -16.32
N GLN A 308 8.36 1.36 -16.91
CA GLN A 308 9.26 1.77 -17.98
C GLN A 308 10.72 1.80 -17.52
N LEU A 309 11.01 2.23 -16.29
CA LEU A 309 12.38 2.18 -15.74
C LEU A 309 12.94 0.75 -15.73
N SER A 310 12.07 -0.24 -15.49
CA SER A 310 12.43 -1.66 -15.42
C SER A 310 12.32 -2.43 -16.74
N ASP A 311 12.01 -1.77 -17.86
CA ASP A 311 11.61 -2.42 -19.13
C ASP A 311 10.50 -3.48 -18.93
N GLY A 312 9.52 -3.18 -18.08
CA GLY A 312 8.37 -4.06 -17.83
C GLY A 312 8.67 -5.31 -16.99
N GLN A 313 9.84 -5.39 -16.35
CA GLN A 313 10.24 -6.59 -15.60
C GLN A 313 9.86 -6.56 -14.12
N LEU A 314 9.73 -5.37 -13.54
CA LEU A 314 9.39 -5.24 -12.14
C LEU A 314 7.91 -5.60 -11.92
N ILE A 315 7.03 -4.97 -12.70
CA ILE A 315 5.58 -5.09 -12.56
C ILE A 315 5.05 -6.15 -13.53
N ASP A 316 4.23 -7.07 -13.05
CA ASP A 316 3.60 -8.06 -13.94
C ASP A 316 2.46 -7.41 -14.75
N THR A 317 2.64 -7.44 -16.08
CA THR A 317 1.72 -6.86 -17.07
C THR A 317 0.28 -7.36 -16.97
N ALA A 318 0.03 -8.56 -16.42
CA ALA A 318 -1.32 -9.08 -16.24
C ALA A 318 -2.18 -8.15 -15.35
N TYR A 319 -1.57 -7.50 -14.37
CA TYR A 319 -2.23 -6.56 -13.46
C TYR A 319 -2.51 -5.19 -14.10
N LEU A 320 -1.96 -4.91 -15.28
CA LEU A 320 -2.08 -3.62 -15.95
C LEU A 320 -3.29 -3.53 -16.89
N SER A 321 -4.01 -4.64 -17.13
CA SER A 321 -5.12 -4.63 -18.09
C SER A 321 -6.30 -3.78 -17.61
N LYS A 322 -6.94 -3.09 -18.57
CA LYS A 322 -8.14 -2.29 -18.31
C LYS A 322 -9.28 -3.16 -17.78
N GLU A 323 -9.33 -4.41 -18.20
CA GLU A 323 -10.34 -5.36 -17.75
C GLU A 323 -10.18 -5.74 -16.28
N GLU A 324 -8.97 -5.94 -15.77
CA GLU A 324 -8.74 -6.13 -14.33
C GLU A 324 -9.20 -4.92 -13.52
N GLN A 325 -8.87 -3.72 -14.00
CA GLN A 325 -9.26 -2.47 -13.36
C GLN A 325 -10.79 -2.31 -13.33
N LEU A 326 -11.48 -2.63 -14.43
CA LEU A 326 -12.94 -2.65 -14.51
C LEU A 326 -13.57 -3.68 -13.57
N LEU A 327 -13.01 -4.90 -13.52
CA LEU A 327 -13.48 -5.93 -12.59
C LEU A 327 -13.39 -5.45 -11.14
N ARG A 328 -12.29 -4.81 -10.74
CA ARG A 328 -12.14 -4.27 -9.38
C ARG A 328 -13.17 -3.19 -9.06
N ILE A 329 -13.40 -2.27 -9.99
CA ILE A 329 -14.42 -1.22 -9.82
C ILE A 329 -15.80 -1.87 -9.66
N ILE A 330 -16.17 -2.80 -10.54
CA ILE A 330 -17.45 -3.51 -10.50
C ILE A 330 -17.62 -4.28 -9.20
N LYS A 331 -16.59 -5.01 -8.76
CA LYS A 331 -16.58 -5.73 -7.47
C LYS A 331 -16.92 -4.79 -6.32
N SER A 332 -16.25 -3.64 -6.28
CA SER A 332 -16.43 -2.59 -5.27
C SER A 332 -17.84 -2.03 -5.24
N LEU A 333 -18.35 -1.65 -6.41
CA LEU A 333 -19.71 -1.11 -6.54
C LEU A 333 -20.78 -2.14 -6.22
N TYR A 334 -20.60 -3.38 -6.67
CA TYR A 334 -21.53 -4.47 -6.39
C TYR A 334 -21.63 -4.71 -4.88
N HIS A 335 -20.49 -4.87 -4.21
CA HIS A 335 -20.46 -5.08 -2.77
C HIS A 335 -21.09 -3.91 -2.01
N ASN A 336 -20.75 -2.67 -2.36
CA ASN A 336 -21.34 -1.49 -1.72
C ASN A 336 -22.87 -1.44 -1.88
N LYS A 337 -23.39 -1.83 -3.05
CA LYS A 337 -24.83 -1.76 -3.39
C LYS A 337 -25.65 -2.91 -2.82
N TYR A 338 -25.12 -4.13 -2.88
CA TYR A 338 -25.86 -5.35 -2.54
C TYR A 338 -25.42 -6.00 -1.23
N GLN A 339 -24.31 -5.54 -0.62
CA GLN A 339 -23.72 -6.12 0.60
C GLN A 339 -23.38 -7.62 0.44
N GLU A 340 -23.14 -8.04 -0.79
CA GLU A 340 -22.87 -9.42 -1.19
C GLU A 340 -21.49 -9.52 -1.85
N TYR A 341 -20.90 -10.72 -1.79
CA TYR A 341 -19.67 -11.07 -2.49
C TYR A 341 -19.95 -12.16 -3.52
N PRO A 342 -20.34 -11.80 -4.75
CA PRO A 342 -20.63 -12.81 -5.75
C PRO A 342 -19.35 -13.35 -6.43
N PHE A 343 -18.14 -13.05 -5.91
CA PHE A 343 -16.87 -13.27 -6.61
C PHE A 343 -15.94 -14.30 -5.95
N LYS A 344 -15.27 -15.15 -6.76
CA LYS A 344 -14.23 -16.10 -6.30
C LYS A 344 -12.92 -15.32 -6.15
N PHE A 345 -12.16 -15.65 -5.10
CA PHE A 345 -10.85 -15.06 -4.82
C PHE A 345 -9.78 -15.72 -5.67
#